data_AF-A0A7C0X666-F1
#
_entry.id   AF-A0A7C0X666-F1
#
_cell.length_a   1.000
_cell.length_b   1.000
_cell.length_c   1.000
_cell.angle_alpha   90.00
_cell.angle_beta   90.00
_cell.angle_gamma   90.00
#
_symmetry.space_group_name_H-M   'P 1'
#
loop_
_entity.id
_entity.type
_entity.pdbx_description
1 polymer ?
#
loop_
_entity_poly.entity_id
_entity_poly.type
_entity_poly.pdbx_seq_one_letter_code
_entity_poly.pdbx_strand_id
1 'polypeptide(L)' 'RIDHGKRFANGKVYINGIEGFWSYAKERLMKYHGVSVRTFPLYLKELEFRYNNRDRDLFEELVKLLGMDYTG' A
#
# COMPACT_ATOMS: atom_id res chain seq x y z
N ARG A 1 -11.34 27.29 -18.20
CA ARG A 1 -10.06 27.57 -17.52
C ARG A 1 -9.48 26.23 -17.10
N ILE A 2 -8.48 25.72 -17.81
CA ILE A 2 -7.90 24.39 -17.56
C ILE A 2 -7.00 24.49 -16.33
N ASP A 3 -7.29 23.70 -15.31
CA ASP A 3 -6.73 23.81 -13.96
C ASP A 3 -5.34 23.14 -13.91
N HIS A 4 -4.32 23.82 -14.46
CA HIS A 4 -2.96 23.27 -14.57
C HIS A 4 -2.31 23.00 -13.20
N GLY A 5 -2.66 23.73 -12.14
CA GLY A 5 -2.07 23.57 -10.80
C GLY A 5 -2.39 22.23 -10.12
N LYS A 6 -3.60 21.69 -10.32
CA LYS A 6 -4.02 20.42 -9.72
C LYS A 6 -3.25 19.21 -10.27
N ARG A 7 -2.89 19.22 -11.56
CA ARG A 7 -2.17 18.09 -12.17
C ARG A 7 -0.73 17.98 -11.67
N PHE A 8 -0.03 19.09 -11.50
CA PHE A 8 1.34 19.09 -10.96
C PHE A 8 1.38 18.78 -9.45
N ALA A 9 0.42 19.28 -8.68
CA ALA A 9 0.28 18.92 -7.27
C ALA A 9 -0.01 17.42 -7.10
N ASN A 10 -0.95 16.86 -7.87
CA ASN A 10 -1.23 15.43 -7.86
C ASN A 10 -0.03 14.58 -8.33
N GLY A 11 0.71 15.03 -9.34
CA GLY A 11 1.91 14.34 -9.80
C GLY A 11 2.99 14.26 -8.72
N LYS A 12 3.24 15.37 -8.01
CA LYS A 12 4.20 15.40 -6.89
C LYS A 12 3.74 14.54 -5.71
N VAL A 13 2.45 14.57 -5.37
CA VAL A 13 1.88 13.71 -4.32
C VAL A 13 1.95 12.23 -4.70
N TYR A 14 1.68 11.88 -5.96
CA TYR A 14 1.80 10.50 -6.47
C TYR A 14 3.24 10.01 -6.44
N ILE A 15 4.21 10.83 -6.86
CA ILE A 15 5.64 10.51 -6.78
C ILE A 15 6.07 10.32 -5.32
N ASN A 16 5.68 11.23 -4.42
CA ASN A 16 5.95 11.07 -2.99
C ASN A 16 5.29 9.79 -2.42
N GLY A 17 4.12 9.43 -2.93
CA GLY A 17 3.40 8.21 -2.55
C GLY A 17 4.13 6.94 -2.97
N ILE A 18 4.66 6.88 -4.21
CA ILE A 18 5.39 5.72 -4.71
C ILE A 18 6.77 5.57 -4.04
N GLU A 19 7.46 6.69 -3.78
CA GLU A 19 8.73 6.70 -3.04
C GLU A 19 8.53 6.23 -1.59
N GLY A 20 7.47 6.69 -0.94
CA GLY A 20 7.08 6.24 0.39
C GLY A 20 6.73 4.75 0.42
N PHE A 21 5.99 4.26 -0.58
CA PHE A 21 5.66 2.85 -0.71
C PHE A 21 6.92 1.99 -0.83
N TRP A 22 7.86 2.35 -1.71
CA TRP A 22 9.09 1.58 -1.89
C TRP A 22 10.00 1.61 -0.66
N SER A 23 10.05 2.73 0.07
CA SER A 23 10.78 2.81 1.34
C SER A 23 10.18 1.86 2.38
N TYR A 24 8.85 1.88 2.52
CA TYR A 24 8.09 0.98 3.39
C TYR A 24 8.27 -0.50 3.04
N ALA A 25 8.21 -0.84 1.75
CA ALA A 25 8.35 -2.20 1.26
C ALA A 25 9.77 -2.73 1.49
N LYS A 26 10.80 -1.93 1.16
CA LYS A 26 12.20 -2.31 1.36
C LYS A 26 12.51 -2.64 2.82
N GLU A 27 12.10 -1.80 3.77
CA GLU A 27 12.33 -2.03 5.20
C GLU A 27 11.80 -3.39 5.67
N ARG A 28 10.61 -3.78 5.19
CA ARG A 28 9.97 -5.05 5.55
C ARG A 28 10.62 -6.24 4.85
N LEU A 29 10.89 -6.12 3.56
CA LEU A 29 11.50 -7.20 2.78
C LEU A 29 12.93 -7.50 3.23
N MET A 30 13.68 -6.50 3.72
CA MET A 30 15.02 -6.69 4.28
C MET A 30 15.04 -7.62 5.50
N LYS A 31 13.97 -7.65 6.32
CA LYS A 31 13.89 -8.51 7.51
C LYS A 31 13.83 -10.00 7.17
N TYR A 32 13.45 -10.35 5.94
CA TYR A 32 13.30 -11.74 5.51
C TYR A 32 14.60 -12.31 4.90
N HIS A 33 15.71 -11.55 4.87
CA HIS A 33 17.01 -11.98 4.31
C HIS A 33 16.95 -12.54 2.87
N GLY A 34 15.92 -12.15 2.12
CA GLY A 34 15.64 -12.67 0.79
C GLY A 34 14.20 -13.13 0.67
N VAL A 35 13.60 -12.90 -0.49
CA VAL A 35 12.24 -13.34 -0.80
C VAL A 35 12.32 -14.18 -2.06
N SER A 36 11.66 -15.34 -2.08
CA SER A 36 11.61 -16.15 -3.30
C SER A 36 10.99 -15.32 -4.42
N VAL A 37 11.63 -15.33 -5.60
CA VAL A 37 11.15 -14.59 -6.78
C VAL A 37 9.71 -14.99 -7.12
N ARG A 38 9.31 -16.24 -6.83
CA ARG A 38 7.95 -16.74 -7.06
C ARG A 38 6.91 -16.12 -6.13
N THR A 39 7.28 -15.79 -4.89
CA THR A 39 6.36 -15.24 -3.89
C THR A 39 6.45 -13.72 -3.78
N PHE A 40 7.51 -13.11 -4.33
CA PHE A 40 7.70 -11.67 -4.34
C PHE A 40 6.46 -10.87 -4.83
N PRO A 41 5.75 -11.26 -5.92
CA PRO A 41 4.54 -10.56 -6.33
C PRO A 41 3.42 -10.59 -5.28
N LEU A 42 3.28 -11.71 -4.56
CA LEU A 42 2.27 -11.85 -3.50
C LEU A 42 2.60 -10.94 -2.31
N TYR A 43 3.86 -10.92 -1.89
CA TYR A 43 4.33 -10.02 -0.84
C TYR A 43 4.15 -8.55 -1.23
N LEU A 44 4.42 -8.20 -2.49
CA LEU A 44 4.24 -6.83 -2.95
C LEU A 44 2.77 -6.41 -2.91
N LYS A 45 1.85 -7.32 -3.25
CA LYS A 45 0.40 -7.09 -3.16
C LYS A 45 -0.08 -6.92 -1.72
N GLU A 46 0.42 -7.74 -0.81
CA GLU A 46 0.13 -7.60 0.61
C GLU A 46 0.66 -6.27 1.17
N LEU A 47 1.90 -5.90 0.80
CA LEU A 47 2.52 -4.64 1.23
C LEU A 47 1.79 -3.41 0.65
N GLU A 48 1.32 -3.49 -0.59
CA GLU A 48 0.46 -2.46 -1.22
C GLU A 48 -0.81 -2.26 -0.40
N PHE A 49 -1.52 -3.35 -0.06
CA PHE A 49 -2.72 -3.31 0.75
C PHE A 49 -2.47 -2.70 2.13
N ARG A 50 -1.41 -3.14 2.82
CA ARG A 50 -1.03 -2.61 4.14
C ARG A 50 -0.63 -1.14 4.08
N TYR A 51 0.10 -0.72 3.04
CA TYR A 51 0.54 0.67 2.91
C TYR A 51 -0.64 1.61 2.63
N ASN A 52 -1.60 1.17 1.83
CA ASN A 52 -2.81 1.94 1.50
C ASN A 52 -3.80 2.01 2.67
N ASN A 53 -3.79 1.02 3.58
CA ASN A 53 -4.64 0.96 4.76
C ASN A 53 -3.89 1.17 6.08
N ARG A 54 -2.69 1.77 6.05
CA ARG A 54 -1.80 1.90 7.21
C ARG A 54 -2.39 2.68 8.40
N ASP A 55 -3.35 3.55 8.11
CA ASP A 55 -4.04 4.40 9.10
C ASP A 55 -5.39 3.79 9.54
N ARG A 56 -5.68 2.55 9.11
CA ARG A 56 -6.92 1.83 9.40
C ARG A 56 -6.62 0.57 10.18
N ASP A 57 -7.64 0.09 10.89
CA ASP A 57 -7.57 -1.22 11.51
C ASP A 57 -7.54 -2.30 10.42
N LEU A 58 -6.43 -3.04 10.35
CA LEU A 58 -6.22 -4.09 9.36
C LEU A 58 -7.23 -5.23 9.50
N PHE A 59 -7.68 -5.52 10.73
CA PHE A 59 -8.66 -6.55 10.98
C PHE A 59 -10.02 -6.15 10.42
N GLU A 60 -10.46 -4.91 10.66
CA GLU A 60 -11.70 -4.40 10.06
C GLU A 60 -11.68 -4.43 8.53
N GLU A 61 -10.55 -4.06 7.90
CA GLU A 61 -10.46 -4.07 6.44
C GLU A 61 -10.39 -5.48 5.85
N LEU A 62 -9.74 -6.43 6.53
CA LEU A 62 -9.75 -7.84 6.12
C LEU A 62 -11.15 -8.45 6.24
N VAL A 63 -11.86 -8.13 7.30
CA VAL A 63 -13.24 -8.56 7.54
C VAL A 63 -14.17 -8.06 6.43
N LYS A 64 -14.08 -6.77 6.07
CA LYS A 64 -14.83 -6.19 4.95
C LYS A 64 -14.49 -6.87 3.62
N LEU A 65 -13.21 -7.11 3.36
CA LEU A 65 -12.75 -7.74 2.11
C LEU A 65 -13.23 -9.20 1.98
N LEU A 66 -13.32 -9.91 3.09
CA LEU A 66 -13.80 -11.29 3.13
C LEU A 66 -15.34 -11.40 3.13
N GLY A 67 -16.06 -10.27 3.07
CA GLY A 67 -17.53 -10.25 3.07
C GLY A 67 -18.13 -10.77 4.37
N MET A 68 -17.35 -10.75 5.45
CA MET A 68 -17.85 -11.07 6.78
C MET A 68 -18.51 -9.81 7.33
N ASP A 69 -19.84 -9.80 7.39
CA ASP A 69 -20.58 -8.75 8.10
C ASP A 69 -20.21 -8.78 9.59
N TYR A 70 -19.18 -8.03 10.00
CA TYR A 70 -18.93 -7.79 11.42
C TYR A 70 -20.00 -6.82 11.93
N THR A 71 -21.02 -7.41 12.53
CA THR A 71 -21.92 -6.71 13.45
C THR A 71 -21.25 -6.71 14.82
N GLY A 72 -20.55 -5.61 15.12
CA GLY A 72 -20.00 -5.30 16.43
C GLY A 72 -20.51 -3.96 16.89
#